data_AF-A0A5J4PY31-F1
#
_entry.id   AF-A0A5J4PY31-F1
#
_cell.length_a   1.000
_cell.length_b   1.000
_cell.length_c   1.000
_cell.angle_alpha   90.00
_cell.angle_beta   90.00
_cell.angle_gamma   90.00
#
_symmetry.space_group_name_H-M   'P 1'
#
loop_
_entity.id
_entity.type
_entity.pdbx_description
1 polymer ?
#
loop_
_entity_poly.entity_id
_entity_poly.type
_entity_poly.pdbx_seq_one_letter_code
_entity_poly.pdbx_strand_id
1 'polypeptide(L)' 'MKQELSRKPGAIGVFDSGYGGLTILSKIREVLPEYDYIYLGDNARTPYGTRSFEIVYKFTL' A
#
# COMPACT_ATOMS: atom_id res chain seq x y z
N MET A 1 16.28 9.25 -17.49
CA MET A 1 15.29 10.36 -17.55
C MET A 1 14.77 10.56 -16.14
N LYS A 2 15.04 11.70 -15.47
CA LYS A 2 14.45 11.97 -14.16
C LYS A 2 13.01 12.41 -14.41
N GLN A 3 12.02 11.63 -14.00
CA GLN A 3 10.63 12.07 -14.01
C GLN A 3 10.51 13.29 -13.10
N GLU A 4 10.08 14.42 -13.64
CA GLU A 4 9.60 15.54 -12.82
C GLU A 4 8.34 15.05 -12.10
N LEU A 5 8.48 14.76 -10.80
CA LEU A 5 7.35 14.41 -9.96
C LEU A 5 6.44 15.63 -9.81
N SER A 6 5.13 15.39 -9.89
CA SER A 6 4.12 16.42 -9.63
C SER A 6 4.37 17.10 -8.30
N ARG A 7 4.35 18.45 -8.29
CA ARG A 7 4.41 19.25 -7.04
C ARG A 7 3.07 19.29 -6.30
N LYS A 8 1.97 18.84 -6.93
CA LYS A 8 0.70 18.63 -6.24
C LYS A 8 0.78 17.34 -5.42
N PRO A 9 0.34 17.35 -4.14
CA PRO A 9 0.19 16.12 -3.37
C PRO A 9 -0.73 15.15 -4.12
N GLY A 10 -0.26 13.93 -4.34
CA GLY A 10 -1.09 12.84 -4.84
C GLY A 10 -1.83 12.14 -3.69
N ALA A 11 -2.67 11.17 -4.03
CA ALA A 11 -3.30 10.31 -3.03
C ALA A 11 -2.25 9.52 -2.23
N ILE A 12 -2.56 9.24 -0.97
CA ILE A 12 -1.74 8.40 -0.10
C ILE A 12 -1.84 6.94 -0.58
N GLY A 13 -0.71 6.38 -1.00
CA GLY A 13 -0.62 4.97 -1.37
C GLY A 13 -0.55 4.07 -0.14
N VAL A 14 -1.43 3.06 -0.10
CA VAL A 14 -1.43 2.00 0.92
C VAL A 14 -1.22 0.68 0.21
N PHE A 15 -0.21 -0.07 0.65
CA PHE A 15 0.11 -1.39 0.09
C PHE A 15 -0.08 -2.47 1.16
N ASP A 16 -0.69 -3.59 0.77
CA ASP A 16 -0.79 -4.79 1.60
C ASP A 16 -0.75 -6.05 0.73
N SER A 17 -0.42 -7.16 1.36
CA SER A 17 -0.41 -8.49 0.75
C SER A 17 -1.80 -9.08 0.45
N GLY A 18 -2.90 -8.42 0.84
CA GLY A 18 -4.25 -8.93 0.61
C GLY A 18 -5.36 -7.95 1.01
N TYR A 19 -6.51 -8.47 1.47
CA TYR A 19 -7.65 -7.66 1.92
C TYR A 19 -7.55 -7.22 3.39
N GLY A 20 -6.63 -7.78 4.18
CA GLY A 20 -6.48 -7.47 5.61
C GLY A 20 -6.20 -6.00 5.87
N GLY A 21 -5.39 -5.37 5.01
CA GLY A 21 -5.04 -3.95 5.09
C GLY A 21 -6.20 -2.99 4.85
N LEU A 22 -7.33 -3.44 4.30
CA LEU A 22 -8.54 -2.59 4.18
C LEU A 22 -9.10 -2.20 5.55
N THR A 23 -8.91 -3.04 6.57
CA THR A 23 -9.32 -2.73 7.95
C THR A 23 -8.53 -1.54 8.51
N ILE A 24 -7.23 -1.50 8.22
CA ILE A 24 -6.34 -0.39 8.61
C ILE A 24 -6.68 0.87 7.79
N LEU A 25 -6.86 0.73 6.48
CA LEU A 25 -7.26 1.85 5.62
C LEU A 25 -8.58 2.47 6.10
N SER A 26 -9.57 1.66 6.51
CA SER A 26 -10.83 2.15 7.07
C SER A 26 -10.60 3.04 8.30
N LYS A 27 -9.73 2.62 9.22
CA LYS A 27 -9.41 3.41 10.42
C LYS A 27 -8.61 4.67 10.11
N ILE A 28 -7.69 4.62 9.14
CA ILE A 28 -6.98 5.81 8.68
C ILE A 28 -7.98 6.83 8.11
N ARG A 29 -8.92 6.39 7.27
CA ARG A 29 -9.96 7.25 6.67
C ARG A 29 -10.90 7.86 7.69
N GLU A 30 -11.18 7.17 8.80
CA GLU A 30 -11.98 7.73 9.91
C GLU A 30 -11.26 8.89 10.60
N VAL A 31 -9.93 8.80 10.79
CA VAL A 31 -9.13 9.81 11.50
C VAL A 31 -8.69 10.95 10.58
N LEU A 32 -8.41 10.65 9.31
CA LEU A 32 -7.86 11.58 8.32
C LEU A 32 -8.73 11.58 7.04
N PRO A 33 -10.00 12.02 7.12
CA PRO A 33 -10.94 11.97 6.00
C PRO A 33 -10.64 12.97 4.88
N GLU A 34 -9.76 13.95 5.11
CA GLU A 34 -9.42 15.01 4.16
C GLU A 34 -8.45 14.58 3.04
N TYR A 35 -7.87 13.39 3.16
CA TYR A 35 -6.92 12.86 2.17
C TYR A 35 -7.59 11.86 1.22
N ASP A 36 -7.10 11.83 -0.01
CA ASP A 36 -7.37 10.76 -0.95
C ASP A 36 -6.44 9.57 -0.70
N TYR A 37 -6.93 8.36 -0.94
CA TYR A 37 -6.19 7.12 -0.73
C TYR A 37 -6.25 6.20 -1.94
N ILE A 38 -5.14 5.54 -2.25
CA ILE A 38 -5.07 4.46 -3.24
C ILE A 38 -4.59 3.20 -2.52
N TYR A 39 -5.36 2.12 -2.60
CA TYR A 39 -4.98 0.83 -2.03
C TYR A 39 -4.50 -0.13 -3.11
N LEU A 40 -3.29 -0.64 -2.97
CA LEU A 40 -2.71 -1.68 -3.81
C LEU A 40 -2.63 -2.98 -3.00
N GLY A 41 -3.54 -3.91 -3.28
CA GLY A 41 -3.55 -5.23 -2.67
C GLY A 41 -2.85 -6.26 -3.55
N ASP A 42 -1.81 -6.91 -3.03
CA ASP A 42 -1.07 -7.96 -3.72
C ASP A 42 -1.65 -9.36 -3.50
N ASN A 43 -2.88 -9.54 -3.98
CA ASN A 43 -3.62 -10.79 -3.82
C ASN A 43 -2.99 -11.99 -4.55
N ALA A 44 -2.10 -11.75 -5.52
CA ALA A 44 -1.47 -12.81 -6.31
C ALA A 44 -0.37 -13.56 -5.54
N ARG A 45 0.19 -12.95 -4.48
CA ARG A 45 1.35 -13.47 -3.73
C ARG A 45 1.03 -13.74 -2.26
N THR A 46 -0.24 -13.67 -1.87
CA THR A 46 -0.74 -13.99 -0.53
C THR A 46 -0.57 -15.47 -0.17
N PRO A 47 -0.30 -15.84 1.10
CA PRO A 47 0.08 -14.99 2.23
C PRO A 47 1.58 -14.76 2.30
N TYR A 48 2.00 -13.57 2.76
CA TYR A 48 3.41 -13.25 3.01
C TYR A 48 3.96 -13.93 4.26
N GLY A 49 3.11 -14.29 5.22
CA GLY A 49 3.55 -14.81 6.52
C GLY A 49 4.37 -16.10 6.46
N THR A 50 4.26 -16.89 5.39
CA THR A 50 5.04 -18.13 5.20
C THR A 50 6.28 -17.91 4.32
N ARG A 51 6.54 -16.69 3.86
CA ARG A 51 7.66 -16.37 2.96
C ARG A 51 8.87 -15.89 3.75
N SER A 52 10.06 -16.11 3.20
CA SER A 52 11.29 -15.56 3.78
C SER A 52 11.30 -14.04 3.66
N PHE A 53 12.03 -13.39 4.56
CA PHE A 53 12.22 -11.94 4.54
C PHE A 53 12.68 -11.43 3.17
N GLU A 54 13.62 -12.13 2.53
CA GLU A 54 14.15 -11.79 1.20
C GLU A 54 13.08 -11.81 0.10
N ILE A 55 12.14 -12.77 0.17
CA ILE A 55 11.04 -12.86 -0.78
C ILE A 55 10.05 -11.72 -0.56
N VAL A 56 9.69 -11.44 0.69
CA VAL A 56 8.80 -10.32 1.02
C VAL A 56 9.42 -9.00 0.57
N TYR A 57 10.71 -8.80 0.85
CA TYR A 57 11.46 -7.60 0.46
C TYR A 57 11.45 -7.38 -1.06
N LYS A 58 11.62 -8.45 -1.85
CA LYS A 58 11.52 -8.39 -3.32
C LYS A 58 10.13 -8.04 -3.83
N PHE A 59 9.07 -8.34 -3.08
CA PHE A 59 7.71 -8.01 -3.49
C PHE A 59 7.32 -6.57 -3.17
N THR A 60 8.02 -5.94 -2.24
CA THR A 60 7.75 -4.58 -1.75
C THR A 60 8.67 -3.48 -2.31
N LEU A 61 9.71 -3.86 -3.05
CA LEU A 61 10.62 -2.96 -3.79
C LEU A 61 9.97 -2.44 -5.08
#